data_AF-A0A354BH76-F1
#
_entry.id   AF-A0A354BH76-F1
#
_cell.length_a   1.000
_cell.length_b   1.000
_cell.length_c   1.000
_cell.angle_alpha   90.00
_cell.angle_beta   90.00
_cell.angle_gamma   90.00
#
_symmetry.space_group_name_H-M   'P 1'
#
loop_
_entity.id
_entity.type
_entity.pdbx_description
1 polymer ?
#
loop_
_entity_poly.entity_id
_entity_poly.type
_entity_poly.pdbx_seq_one_letter_code
_entity_poly.pdbx_strand_id
1 'polypeptide(L)'
;EEAVNFLGVDIVQSLMLTADVFTQFPGDQVSVFHIDRLWSKGMMTGLLARTIAKAERRPMVEVEQAFIGGLLHDIGILMLAAGCGEQYRSMLETARVQKMKLWEIEQSEFGVTHAEVGAYLLALWGIGPSIVEAVSLHHCPNEFSSNDFGPLTAVHVAEVLQQEVAGPAMECLSSSLDLTYLERLKRADSVPYWRSLAENTRQESA
;
A
#
# COMPACT_ATOMS: atom_id res chain seq x y z
N GLU A 1 -21.90 18.60 -1.17
CA GLU A 1 -20.45 18.53 -0.88
C GLU A 1 -20.08 17.53 0.23
N GLU A 2 -21.03 16.90 0.92
CA GLU A 2 -20.73 15.91 2.00
C GLU A 2 -20.57 14.44 1.55
N ALA A 3 -20.89 14.09 0.29
CA ALA A 3 -20.92 12.68 -0.15
C ALA A 3 -19.53 12.03 -0.39
N VAL A 4 -18.47 12.82 -0.54
CA VAL A 4 -17.13 12.31 -0.88
C VAL A 4 -16.36 11.81 0.36
N ASN A 5 -16.63 12.41 1.54
CA ASN A 5 -15.99 11.99 2.79
C ASN A 5 -16.55 10.66 3.34
N PHE A 6 -17.80 10.32 3.02
CA PHE A 6 -18.42 9.06 3.46
C PHE A 6 -18.00 7.86 2.61
N LEU A 7 -17.64 8.07 1.34
CA LEU A 7 -17.29 6.97 0.44
C LEU A 7 -16.04 6.21 0.89
N GLY A 8 -15.03 6.92 1.41
CA GLY A 8 -13.77 6.29 1.82
C GLY A 8 -13.94 5.36 3.03
N VAL A 9 -14.63 5.83 4.08
CA VAL A 9 -14.82 5.06 5.33
C VAL A 9 -15.84 3.95 5.15
N ASP A 10 -16.92 4.17 4.39
CA ASP A 10 -17.97 3.17 4.19
C ASP A 10 -17.50 2.03 3.27
N ILE A 11 -16.72 2.34 2.22
CA ILE A 11 -16.07 1.30 1.40
C ILE A 11 -15.11 0.53 2.29
N VAL A 12 -14.20 1.20 2.99
CA VAL A 12 -13.25 0.60 3.93
C VAL A 12 -13.91 -0.30 4.97
N GLN A 13 -14.97 0.17 5.65
CA GLN A 13 -15.72 -0.64 6.61
C GLN A 13 -16.38 -1.83 5.94
N SER A 14 -16.95 -1.64 4.74
CA SER A 14 -17.52 -2.74 3.97
C SER A 14 -16.45 -3.77 3.59
N LEU A 15 -15.22 -3.34 3.28
CA LEU A 15 -14.09 -4.21 3.00
C LEU A 15 -13.58 -4.94 4.22
N MET A 16 -13.51 -4.27 5.38
CA MET A 16 -13.18 -4.91 6.66
C MET A 16 -14.25 -5.94 7.06
N LEU A 17 -15.52 -5.60 6.93
CA LEU A 17 -16.62 -6.53 7.20
C LEU A 17 -16.60 -7.73 6.25
N THR A 18 -16.21 -7.52 4.98
CA THR A 18 -16.05 -8.62 4.02
C THR A 18 -14.80 -9.45 4.33
N ALA A 19 -13.70 -8.83 4.78
CA ALA A 19 -12.52 -9.52 5.30
C ALA A 19 -12.85 -10.39 6.53
N ASP A 20 -13.69 -9.89 7.45
CA ASP A 20 -14.23 -10.65 8.59
C ASP A 20 -15.17 -11.79 8.16
N VAL A 21 -15.75 -11.73 6.96
CA VAL A 21 -16.45 -12.89 6.38
C VAL A 21 -15.44 -13.91 5.84
N PHE A 22 -14.29 -13.46 5.30
CA PHE A 22 -13.21 -14.35 4.86
C PHE A 22 -12.49 -15.06 6.02
N THR A 23 -12.53 -14.52 7.25
CA THR A 23 -12.03 -15.21 8.46
C THR A 23 -12.98 -16.28 9.01
N GLN A 24 -14.22 -16.37 8.49
CA GLN A 24 -15.20 -17.39 8.88
C GLN A 24 -15.10 -18.70 8.07
N PHE A 25 -14.18 -18.78 7.10
CA PHE A 25 -13.90 -20.03 6.41
C PHE A 25 -13.18 -21.01 7.35
N PRO A 26 -13.63 -22.28 7.43
CA PRO A 26 -13.13 -23.24 8.40
C PRO A 26 -11.70 -23.67 8.04
N GLY A 27 -10.74 -23.07 8.74
CA GLY A 27 -9.36 -23.50 8.73
C GLY A 27 -8.54 -22.71 9.74
N ASP A 28 -8.19 -23.36 10.86
CA ASP A 28 -7.17 -22.93 11.84
C ASP A 28 -5.76 -22.71 11.22
N GLN A 29 -5.65 -22.61 9.89
CA GLN A 29 -4.42 -22.47 9.11
C GLN A 29 -4.18 -21.04 8.62
N VAL A 30 -5.21 -20.19 8.61
CA VAL A 30 -4.98 -18.74 8.72
C VAL A 30 -4.75 -18.49 10.20
N SER A 31 -3.56 -18.88 10.70
CA SER A 31 -2.95 -18.14 11.81
C SER A 31 -3.32 -16.71 11.57
N VAL A 32 -3.99 -16.09 12.54
CA VAL A 32 -4.40 -14.69 12.59
C VAL A 32 -3.17 -13.84 12.32
N PHE A 33 -2.74 -13.81 11.05
CA PHE A 33 -1.97 -12.78 10.44
C PHE A 33 -2.82 -11.59 10.77
N HIS A 34 -2.25 -10.74 11.60
CA HIS A 34 -2.96 -9.63 12.17
C HIS A 34 -3.48 -8.79 11.00
N ILE A 35 -4.73 -9.03 10.59
CA ILE A 35 -5.46 -8.16 9.66
C ILE A 35 -5.34 -6.75 10.22
N ASP A 36 -5.37 -6.61 11.54
CA ASP A 36 -5.02 -5.41 12.31
C ASP A 36 -3.66 -4.80 11.93
N ARG A 37 -2.60 -5.59 11.71
CA ARG A 37 -1.29 -5.08 11.25
C ARG A 37 -1.31 -4.66 9.80
N LEU A 38 -1.93 -5.44 8.91
CA LEU A 38 -2.05 -5.05 7.50
C LEU A 38 -2.86 -3.76 7.38
N TRP A 39 -3.95 -3.69 8.14
CA TRP A 39 -4.81 -2.52 8.26
C TRP A 39 -4.06 -1.33 8.87
N SER A 40 -3.33 -1.54 9.96
CA SER A 40 -2.53 -0.50 10.60
C SER A 40 -1.43 0.00 9.65
N LYS A 41 -0.75 -0.89 8.91
CA LYS A 41 0.21 -0.53 7.86
C LYS A 41 -0.47 0.33 6.80
N GLY A 42 -1.57 -0.17 6.22
CA GLY A 42 -2.35 0.55 5.20
C GLY A 42 -2.79 1.93 5.69
N MET A 43 -3.33 2.03 6.90
CA MET A 43 -3.74 3.29 7.51
C MET A 43 -2.56 4.26 7.64
N MET A 44 -1.43 3.82 8.19
CA MET A 44 -0.23 4.66 8.31
C MET A 44 0.30 5.11 6.94
N THR A 45 0.37 4.20 5.97
CA THR A 45 0.79 4.51 4.59
C THR A 45 -0.17 5.51 3.95
N GLY A 46 -1.48 5.32 4.07
CA GLY A 46 -2.49 6.25 3.55
C GLY A 46 -2.39 7.63 4.19
N LEU A 47 -2.27 7.71 5.52
CA LEU A 47 -2.11 8.98 6.24
C LEU A 47 -0.86 9.72 5.77
N LEU A 48 0.27 9.03 5.63
CA LEU A 48 1.52 9.62 5.17
C LEU A 48 1.45 10.03 3.70
N ALA A 49 0.87 9.20 2.82
CA ALA A 49 0.66 9.53 1.40
C ALA A 49 -0.18 10.80 1.24
N ARG A 50 -1.23 10.94 2.05
CA ARG A 50 -2.05 12.15 2.12
C ARG A 50 -1.23 13.37 2.56
N THR A 51 -0.42 13.23 3.60
CA THR A 51 0.45 14.30 4.11
C THR A 51 1.47 14.75 3.05
N ILE A 52 2.12 13.82 2.36
CA ILE A 52 3.06 14.10 1.28
C ILE A 52 2.35 14.81 0.11
N ALA A 53 1.20 14.32 -0.33
CA ALA A 53 0.44 14.94 -1.42
C ALA A 53 -0.01 16.38 -1.09
N LYS A 54 -0.40 16.65 0.17
CA LYS A 54 -0.71 18.01 0.65
C LYS A 54 0.53 18.90 0.64
N ALA A 55 1.68 18.37 1.08
CA ALA A 55 2.93 19.11 1.11
C ALA A 55 3.42 19.51 -0.29
N GLU A 56 3.18 18.65 -1.29
CA GLU A 56 3.39 18.92 -2.72
C GLU A 56 2.28 19.77 -3.37
N ARG A 57 1.33 20.30 -2.57
CA ARG A 57 0.25 21.19 -3.00
C ARG A 57 -0.62 20.60 -4.12
N ARG A 58 -0.84 19.28 -4.08
CA ARG A 58 -1.70 18.61 -5.06
C ARG A 58 -3.18 18.99 -4.85
N PRO A 59 -4.01 18.91 -5.91
CA PRO A 59 -5.46 19.10 -5.78
C PRO A 59 -6.06 18.17 -4.71
N MET A 60 -7.08 18.64 -4.00
CA MET A 60 -7.69 17.88 -2.90
C MET A 60 -8.18 16.48 -3.34
N VAL A 61 -8.64 16.35 -4.59
CA VAL A 61 -9.04 15.05 -5.17
C VAL A 61 -7.87 14.07 -5.20
N GLU A 62 -6.68 14.51 -5.63
CA GLU A 62 -5.48 13.65 -5.66
C GLU A 62 -4.96 13.33 -4.26
N VAL A 63 -5.12 14.26 -3.32
CA VAL A 63 -4.78 14.05 -1.90
C VAL A 63 -5.61 12.92 -1.28
N GLU A 64 -6.92 12.90 -1.54
CA GLU A 64 -7.80 11.82 -1.07
C GLU A 64 -7.56 10.52 -1.83
N GLN A 65 -7.26 10.57 -3.13
CA GLN A 65 -6.86 9.39 -3.90
C GLN A 65 -5.55 8.79 -3.37
N ALA A 66 -4.57 9.61 -2.98
CA ALA A 66 -3.33 9.14 -2.36
C ALA A 66 -3.59 8.46 -1.00
N PHE A 67 -4.50 9.02 -0.19
CA PHE A 67 -4.95 8.38 1.05
C PHE A 67 -5.55 7.00 0.80
N ILE A 68 -6.53 6.91 -0.11
CA ILE A 68 -7.22 5.65 -0.42
C ILE A 68 -6.26 4.63 -1.05
N GLY A 69 -5.42 5.06 -1.98
CA GLY A 69 -4.39 4.21 -2.60
C GLY A 69 -3.42 3.66 -1.56
N GLY A 70 -2.94 4.50 -0.64
CA GLY A 70 -2.04 4.05 0.44
C GLY A 70 -2.74 3.14 1.45
N LEU A 71 -4.02 3.35 1.70
CA LEU A 71 -4.82 2.49 2.57
C LEU A 71 -5.03 1.09 1.99
N LEU A 72 -5.20 1.00 0.67
CA LEU A 72 -5.59 -0.23 -0.03
C LEU A 72 -4.43 -0.90 -0.82
N HIS A 73 -3.21 -0.36 -0.80
CA HIS A 73 -2.09 -0.85 -1.63
C HIS A 73 -1.82 -2.35 -1.47
N ASP A 74 -1.93 -2.87 -0.25
CA ASP A 74 -1.67 -4.28 0.06
C ASP A 74 -2.94 -5.15 0.14
N ILE A 75 -4.11 -4.68 -0.35
CA ILE A 75 -5.36 -5.44 -0.24
C ILE A 75 -5.28 -6.82 -0.93
N GLY A 76 -4.45 -6.95 -1.97
CA GLY A 76 -4.23 -8.23 -2.66
C GLY A 76 -3.60 -9.30 -1.77
N ILE A 77 -2.88 -8.92 -0.70
CA ILE A 77 -2.32 -9.87 0.28
C ILE A 77 -3.45 -10.65 0.95
N LEU A 78 -4.58 -10.00 1.27
CA LEU A 78 -5.74 -10.68 1.86
C LEU A 78 -6.34 -11.71 0.89
N MET A 79 -6.40 -11.36 -0.40
CA MET A 79 -6.95 -12.24 -1.43
C MET A 79 -6.06 -13.46 -1.68
N LEU A 80 -4.74 -13.25 -1.77
CA LEU A 80 -3.78 -14.33 -1.93
C LEU A 80 -3.71 -15.21 -0.68
N ALA A 81 -3.79 -14.64 0.52
CA ALA A 81 -3.84 -15.41 1.76
C ALA A 81 -5.12 -16.27 1.84
N ALA A 82 -6.28 -15.71 1.51
CA ALA A 82 -7.54 -16.43 1.52
C ALA A 82 -7.62 -17.51 0.42
N GLY A 83 -7.09 -17.22 -0.78
CA GLY A 83 -7.17 -18.11 -1.94
C GLY A 83 -6.12 -19.23 -1.96
N CYS A 84 -4.90 -18.95 -1.47
CA CYS A 84 -3.75 -19.87 -1.57
C CYS A 84 -3.32 -20.46 -0.21
N GLY A 85 -3.88 -19.99 0.90
CA GLY A 85 -3.73 -20.56 2.24
C GLY A 85 -2.26 -20.73 2.68
N GLU A 86 -1.91 -21.95 3.07
CA GLU A 86 -0.59 -22.32 3.62
C GLU A 86 0.58 -21.99 2.68
N GLN A 87 0.38 -22.12 1.36
CA GLN A 87 1.43 -21.83 0.38
C GLN A 87 1.84 -20.35 0.44
N TYR A 88 0.87 -19.45 0.48
CA TYR A 88 1.14 -18.02 0.58
C TYR A 88 1.69 -17.63 1.95
N ARG A 89 1.25 -18.31 3.02
CA ARG A 89 1.83 -18.16 4.36
C ARG A 89 3.33 -18.49 4.38
N SER A 90 3.74 -19.54 3.68
CA SER A 90 5.15 -19.90 3.52
C SER A 90 5.94 -18.83 2.75
N MET A 91 5.35 -18.19 1.72
CA MET A 91 5.99 -17.10 0.98
C MET A 91 6.22 -15.88 1.86
N LEU A 92 5.21 -15.49 2.66
CA LEU A 92 5.32 -14.40 3.63
C LEU A 92 6.45 -14.66 4.65
N GLU A 93 6.51 -15.88 5.19
CA GLU A 93 7.57 -16.26 6.13
C GLU A 93 8.95 -16.30 5.46
N THR A 94 9.01 -16.75 4.20
CA THR A 94 10.25 -16.75 3.41
C THR A 94 10.74 -15.33 3.17
N ALA A 95 9.86 -14.43 2.72
CA ALA A 95 10.16 -13.00 2.58
C ALA A 95 10.73 -12.44 3.88
N ARG A 96 10.17 -12.86 5.02
CA ARG A 96 10.53 -12.35 6.35
C ARG A 96 11.89 -12.83 6.82
N VAL A 97 12.14 -14.12 6.70
CA VAL A 97 13.38 -14.75 7.15
C VAL A 97 14.54 -14.38 6.22
N GLN A 98 14.28 -14.30 4.91
CA GLN A 98 15.32 -14.05 3.90
C GLN A 98 15.48 -12.57 3.55
N LYS A 99 14.63 -11.68 4.11
CA LYS A 99 14.60 -10.24 3.80
C LYS A 99 14.48 -9.96 2.30
N MET A 100 13.63 -10.76 1.64
CA MET A 100 13.33 -10.61 0.22
C MET A 100 12.04 -9.83 0.04
N LYS A 101 11.87 -9.18 -1.11
CA LYS A 101 10.63 -8.48 -1.42
C LYS A 101 9.54 -9.50 -1.70
N LEU A 102 8.42 -9.38 -1.00
CA LEU A 102 7.29 -10.31 -1.16
C LEU A 102 6.81 -10.38 -2.61
N TRP A 103 6.67 -9.24 -3.28
CA TRP A 103 6.19 -9.19 -4.67
C TRP A 103 7.13 -9.90 -5.66
N GLU A 104 8.44 -9.95 -5.41
CA GLU A 104 9.38 -10.70 -6.26
C GLU A 104 9.16 -12.22 -6.09
N ILE A 105 8.89 -12.67 -4.86
CA ILE A 105 8.56 -14.08 -4.57
C ILE A 105 7.24 -14.45 -5.24
N GLU A 106 6.20 -13.63 -5.05
CA GLU A 106 4.88 -13.82 -5.67
C GLU A 106 4.97 -13.89 -7.19
N GLN A 107 5.70 -12.96 -7.80
CA GLN A 107 5.91 -12.95 -9.23
C GLN A 107 6.58 -14.24 -9.72
N SER A 108 7.55 -14.76 -8.97
CA SER A 108 8.28 -15.98 -9.34
C SER A 108 7.47 -17.28 -9.15
N GLU A 109 6.64 -17.33 -8.10
CA GLU A 109 5.91 -18.55 -7.72
C GLU A 109 4.50 -18.61 -8.31
N PHE A 110 3.82 -17.46 -8.43
CA PHE A 110 2.44 -17.35 -8.90
C PHE A 110 2.28 -16.65 -10.25
N GLY A 111 3.32 -15.96 -10.73
CA GLY A 111 3.24 -15.19 -11.97
C GLY A 111 2.42 -13.89 -11.83
N VAL A 112 1.99 -13.54 -10.62
CA VAL A 112 1.22 -12.34 -10.30
C VAL A 112 1.59 -11.87 -8.89
N THR A 113 1.55 -10.58 -8.65
CA THR A 113 1.84 -9.91 -7.38
C THR A 113 0.56 -9.52 -6.63
N HIS A 114 0.66 -9.27 -5.32
CA HIS A 114 -0.45 -8.73 -4.54
C HIS A 114 -0.87 -7.33 -5.03
N ALA A 115 0.06 -6.53 -5.57
CA ALA A 115 -0.24 -5.23 -6.17
C ALA A 115 -1.20 -5.38 -7.36
N GLU A 116 -0.94 -6.34 -8.26
CA GLU A 116 -1.78 -6.62 -9.43
C GLU A 116 -3.13 -7.23 -9.03
N VAL A 117 -3.15 -8.19 -8.09
CA VAL A 117 -4.40 -8.78 -7.57
C VAL A 117 -5.27 -7.72 -6.90
N GLY A 118 -4.66 -6.85 -6.09
CA GLY A 118 -5.35 -5.75 -5.42
C GLY A 118 -5.90 -4.74 -6.42
N ALA A 119 -5.10 -4.31 -7.39
CA ALA A 119 -5.53 -3.39 -8.43
C ALA A 119 -6.70 -3.96 -9.26
N TYR A 120 -6.63 -5.25 -9.63
CA TYR A 120 -7.70 -5.92 -10.34
C TYR A 120 -9.01 -5.95 -9.54
N LEU A 121 -8.93 -6.26 -8.25
CA LEU A 121 -10.08 -6.24 -7.33
C LEU A 121 -10.72 -4.85 -7.26
N LEU A 122 -9.90 -3.81 -7.07
CA LEU A 122 -10.38 -2.43 -6.98
C LEU A 122 -11.01 -1.96 -8.29
N ALA A 123 -10.46 -2.37 -9.44
CA ALA A 123 -11.05 -2.10 -10.74
C ALA A 123 -12.44 -2.76 -10.89
N LEU A 124 -12.61 -4.01 -10.43
CA LEU A 124 -13.91 -4.69 -10.42
C LEU A 124 -14.94 -3.97 -9.54
N TRP A 125 -14.52 -3.35 -8.45
CA TRP A 125 -15.37 -2.55 -7.58
C TRP A 125 -15.65 -1.14 -8.11
N GLY A 126 -15.13 -0.79 -9.30
CA GLY A 126 -15.35 0.52 -9.91
C GLY A 126 -14.58 1.65 -9.23
N ILE A 127 -13.51 1.33 -8.49
CA ILE A 127 -12.63 2.34 -7.91
C ILE A 127 -11.88 3.08 -9.03
N GLY A 128 -11.68 4.38 -8.85
CA GLY A 128 -11.14 5.26 -9.90
C GLY A 128 -9.72 4.87 -10.36
N PRO A 129 -9.38 5.13 -11.64
CA PRO A 129 -8.15 4.64 -12.26
C PRO A 129 -6.88 5.11 -11.54
N SER A 130 -6.84 6.36 -11.04
CA SER A 130 -5.67 6.86 -10.32
C SER A 130 -5.36 6.12 -9.02
N ILE A 131 -6.38 5.56 -8.36
CA ILE A 131 -6.20 4.71 -7.17
C ILE A 131 -5.74 3.32 -7.61
N VAL A 132 -6.38 2.75 -8.63
CA VAL A 132 -6.01 1.44 -9.20
C VAL A 132 -4.56 1.44 -9.69
N GLU A 133 -4.12 2.50 -10.37
CA GLU A 133 -2.74 2.71 -10.81
C GLU A 133 -1.78 2.80 -9.63
N ALA A 134 -2.13 3.57 -8.60
CA ALA A 134 -1.32 3.69 -7.39
C ALA A 134 -1.14 2.33 -6.71
N VAL A 135 -2.19 1.51 -6.62
CA VAL A 135 -2.11 0.16 -6.07
C VAL A 135 -1.34 -0.79 -6.99
N SER A 136 -1.52 -0.73 -8.30
CA SER A 136 -0.86 -1.67 -9.22
C SER A 136 0.65 -1.46 -9.31
N LEU A 137 1.12 -0.21 -9.21
CA LEU A 137 2.49 0.16 -9.54
C LEU A 137 3.31 0.65 -8.34
N HIS A 138 2.81 0.55 -7.11
CA HIS A 138 3.52 1.09 -5.94
C HIS A 138 4.91 0.47 -5.72
N HIS A 139 5.17 -0.76 -6.17
CA HIS A 139 6.51 -1.36 -6.15
C HIS A 139 7.39 -0.99 -7.36
N CYS A 140 6.78 -0.67 -8.50
CA CYS A 140 7.44 -0.43 -9.78
C CYS A 140 6.94 0.88 -10.42
N PRO A 141 7.03 2.03 -9.72
CA PRO A 141 6.39 3.25 -10.17
C PRO A 141 7.01 3.81 -11.46
N ASN A 142 8.25 3.43 -11.78
CA ASN A 142 8.91 3.86 -13.01
C ASN A 142 8.23 3.32 -14.28
N GLU A 143 7.43 2.25 -14.20
CA GLU A 143 6.65 1.74 -15.33
C GLU A 143 5.53 2.71 -15.75
N PHE A 144 5.12 3.61 -14.86
CA PHE A 144 4.13 4.62 -15.17
C PHE A 144 4.72 5.74 -16.04
N SER A 145 4.11 5.99 -17.20
CA SER A 145 4.66 6.91 -18.20
C SER A 145 4.54 8.40 -17.83
N SER A 146 3.70 8.76 -16.85
CA SER A 146 3.55 10.16 -16.44
C SER A 146 4.83 10.69 -15.80
N ASN A 147 5.12 11.97 -16.06
CA ASN A 147 6.22 12.70 -15.42
C ASN A 147 5.73 13.67 -14.34
N ASP A 148 4.45 13.60 -13.98
CA ASP A 148 3.87 14.43 -12.92
C ASP A 148 3.77 13.66 -11.61
N PHE A 149 3.98 14.37 -10.50
CA PHE A 149 3.68 13.86 -9.17
C PHE A 149 2.17 13.60 -9.06
N GLY A 150 1.78 12.42 -8.59
CA GLY A 150 0.38 12.06 -8.36
C GLY A 150 0.20 11.04 -7.23
N PRO A 151 -0.99 10.44 -7.11
CA PRO A 151 -1.29 9.44 -6.08
C PRO A 151 -0.29 8.29 -6.03
N LEU A 152 0.12 7.74 -7.18
CA LEU A 152 1.15 6.69 -7.26
C LEU A 152 2.47 7.10 -6.58
N THR A 153 2.98 8.30 -6.89
CA THR A 153 4.22 8.80 -6.28
C THR A 153 4.08 8.91 -4.76
N ALA A 154 2.96 9.47 -4.29
CA ALA A 154 2.70 9.63 -2.86
C ALA A 154 2.62 8.28 -2.13
N VAL A 155 1.95 7.29 -2.72
CA VAL A 155 1.81 5.94 -2.15
C VAL A 155 3.16 5.22 -2.11
N HIS A 156 3.91 5.20 -3.22
CA HIS A 156 5.24 4.58 -3.28
C HIS A 156 6.18 5.16 -2.21
N VAL A 157 6.29 6.50 -2.15
CA VAL A 157 7.17 7.17 -1.18
C VAL A 157 6.70 6.90 0.25
N ALA A 158 5.40 7.00 0.51
CA ALA A 158 4.84 6.78 1.84
C ALA A 158 5.11 5.35 2.33
N GLU A 159 4.96 4.34 1.47
CA GLU A 159 5.22 2.95 1.84
C GLU A 159 6.68 2.78 2.28
N VAL A 160 7.62 3.24 1.47
CA VAL A 160 9.06 3.10 1.77
C VAL A 160 9.44 3.85 3.04
N LEU A 161 9.01 5.11 3.17
CA LEU A 161 9.36 5.93 4.34
C LEU A 161 8.69 5.43 5.62
N GLN A 162 7.47 4.89 5.55
CA GLN A 162 6.81 4.30 6.71
C GLN A 162 7.65 3.14 7.27
N GLN A 163 8.22 2.31 6.40
CA GLN A 163 9.06 1.18 6.77
C GLN A 163 10.40 1.64 7.36
N GLU A 164 11.04 2.65 6.76
CA GLU A 164 12.28 3.26 7.29
C GLU A 164 12.09 3.72 8.75
N VAL A 165 10.95 4.34 9.03
CA VAL A 165 10.67 4.88 10.36
C VAL A 165 10.20 3.78 11.32
N ALA A 166 9.41 2.78 10.89
CA ALA A 166 8.84 1.74 11.77
C ALA A 166 9.87 0.85 12.49
N GLY A 167 11.13 0.78 12.02
CA GLY A 167 12.22 0.00 12.62
C GLY A 167 12.27 -1.46 12.15
N PRO A 168 13.26 -2.26 12.63
CA PRO A 168 13.67 -3.52 12.00
C PRO A 168 12.63 -4.66 12.02
N ALA A 169 11.50 -4.49 12.70
CA ALA A 169 10.45 -5.51 12.80
C ALA A 169 9.63 -5.69 11.51
N MET A 170 9.72 -4.75 10.55
CA MET A 170 8.91 -4.74 9.31
C MET A 170 9.73 -4.77 8.01
N GLU A 171 11.03 -5.10 8.10
CA GLU A 171 12.00 -5.14 6.97
C GLU A 171 11.65 -6.12 5.83
N CYS A 172 10.66 -7.00 6.05
CA CYS A 172 10.26 -8.06 5.15
C CYS A 172 9.53 -7.59 3.88
N LEU A 173 8.83 -6.44 3.93
CA LEU A 173 8.08 -5.90 2.79
C LEU A 173 8.87 -4.80 2.09
N SER A 174 10.21 -4.84 2.17
CA SER A 174 11.06 -3.70 1.84
C SER A 174 11.06 -3.33 0.37
N SER A 175 10.22 -2.35 0.03
CA SER A 175 10.37 -1.52 -1.15
C SER A 175 11.53 -0.54 -0.88
N SER A 176 12.40 -0.34 -1.87
CA SER A 176 13.36 0.77 -1.87
C SER A 176 12.77 1.93 -2.66
N LEU A 177 13.12 3.18 -2.32
CA LEU A 177 12.76 4.32 -3.15
C LEU A 177 13.29 4.12 -4.57
N ASP A 178 12.40 4.25 -5.55
CA ASP A 178 12.77 4.25 -6.96
C ASP A 178 13.37 5.62 -7.32
N LEU A 179 14.68 5.75 -7.13
CA LEU A 179 15.38 7.01 -7.37
C LEU A 179 15.36 7.41 -8.85
N THR A 180 15.40 6.45 -9.77
CA THR A 180 15.29 6.72 -11.21
C THR A 180 13.94 7.35 -11.55
N TYR A 181 12.86 6.83 -10.98
CA TYR A 181 11.54 7.42 -11.08
C TYR A 181 11.50 8.84 -10.48
N LEU A 182 12.02 9.03 -9.27
CA LEU A 182 12.00 10.34 -8.60
C LEU A 182 12.87 11.39 -9.32
N GLU A 183 14.01 10.99 -9.89
CA GLU A 183 14.85 11.83 -10.74
C GLU A 183 14.11 12.26 -12.01
N ARG A 184 13.40 11.31 -12.66
CA ARG A 184 12.56 11.60 -13.83
C ARG A 184 11.46 12.62 -13.51
N LEU A 185 10.85 12.52 -12.33
CA LEU A 185 9.87 13.50 -11.82
C LEU A 185 10.49 14.83 -11.35
N LYS A 186 11.82 14.93 -11.27
CA LYS A 186 12.56 16.05 -10.66
C LYS A 186 12.18 16.27 -9.20
N ARG A 187 12.02 15.18 -8.45
CA ARG A 187 11.62 15.15 -7.03
C ARG A 187 12.57 14.41 -6.10
N ALA A 188 13.72 13.95 -6.59
CA ALA A 188 14.74 13.35 -5.73
C ALA A 188 15.14 14.26 -4.55
N ASP A 189 15.23 15.57 -4.78
CA ASP A 189 15.56 16.56 -3.74
C ASP A 189 14.45 16.76 -2.68
N SER A 190 13.21 16.32 -2.95
CA SER A 190 12.11 16.38 -1.96
C SER A 190 12.20 15.26 -0.91
N VAL A 191 12.99 14.20 -1.15
CA VAL A 191 13.04 13.01 -0.28
C VAL A 191 13.40 13.35 1.18
N PRO A 192 14.42 14.19 1.48
CA PRO A 192 14.72 14.56 2.86
C PRO A 192 13.55 15.26 3.57
N TYR A 193 12.78 16.06 2.83
CA TYR A 193 11.60 16.72 3.37
C TYR A 193 10.44 15.73 3.62
N TRP A 194 10.19 14.80 2.71
CA TRP A 194 9.18 13.76 2.94
C TRP A 194 9.53 12.84 4.11
N ARG A 195 10.82 12.56 4.33
CA ARG A 195 11.28 11.79 5.49
C ARG A 195 10.97 12.49 6.81
N SER A 196 11.17 13.80 6.90
CA SER A 196 10.80 14.54 8.13
C SER A 196 9.29 14.56 8.37
N LEU A 197 8.47 14.58 7.31
CA LEU A 197 7.01 14.41 7.43
C LEU A 197 6.64 13.02 8.01
N ALA A 198 7.34 11.96 7.57
CA ALA A 198 7.11 10.61 8.08
C ALA A 198 7.47 10.48 9.57
N GLU A 199 8.58 11.07 9.99
CA GLU A 199 9.00 11.12 11.39
C GLU A 199 7.98 11.84 12.28
N ASN A 200 7.47 13.00 11.83
CA ASN A 200 6.46 13.78 12.56
C ASN A 200 5.11 13.03 12.64
N THR A 201 4.66 12.43 11.54
CA THR A 201 3.39 11.68 11.49
C THR A 201 3.39 10.50 12.48
N ARG A 202 4.55 9.87 12.69
CA ARG A 202 4.70 8.80 13.70
C ARG A 202 4.58 9.33 15.12
N GLN A 203 5.15 10.48 15.43
CA GLN A 203 5.08 11.06 16.78
C GLN A 203 3.67 11.47 17.17
N GLU A 204 2.84 11.88 16.21
CA GLU A 204 1.44 12.25 16.44
C GLU A 204 0.51 11.03 16.62
N SER A 205 0.94 9.84 16.16
CA SER A 205 0.16 8.60 16.18
C SER A 205 0.54 7.64 17.32
N ALA A 206 1.53 8.00 18.14
CA ALA A 206 2.04 7.21 19.28
C ALA A 206 1.53 7.76 20.62
#